data_AF-A0AAD9V4T6-F1
#
_entry.id   AF-A0AAD9V4T6-F1
#
_cell.length_a   1.000
_cell.length_b   1.000
_cell.length_c   1.000
_cell.angle_alpha   90.00
_cell.angle_beta   90.00
_cell.angle_gamma   90.00
#
_symmetry.space_group_name_H-M   'P 1'
#
loop_
_entity.id
_entity.type
_entity.pdbx_description
1 polymer ?
#
loop_
_entity_poly.entity_id
_entity_poly.type
_entity_poly.pdbx_seq_one_letter_code
_entity_poly.pdbx_strand_id
1 'polypeptide(L)' 'MVGEKVEVGDRVFLHDPARKKGQTKKLYLPWQGPYIVMTKIGDVSYRIQAVDNPRKRKVVHFNRLKL' A
#
# COMPACT_ATOMS: atom_id res chain seq x y z
N MET A 1 -21.99 4.27 -0.33
CA MET A 1 -20.69 3.79 0.17
C MET A 1 -19.83 3.48 -1.04
N VAL A 2 -19.10 4.47 -1.54
CA VAL A 2 -18.24 4.30 -2.72
C VAL A 2 -17.00 3.59 -2.22
N GLY A 3 -16.93 2.27 -2.38
CA GLY A 3 -15.65 1.58 -2.30
C GLY A 3 -14.83 2.12 -3.45
N GLU A 4 -13.86 2.99 -3.16
CA GLU A 4 -12.91 3.49 -4.16
C GLU A 4 -12.35 2.28 -4.90
N LYS A 5 -12.69 2.14 -6.19
CA LYS A 5 -12.13 1.08 -7.02
C LYS A 5 -10.69 1.46 -7.29
N VAL A 6 -9.77 0.72 -6.69
CA VAL A 6 -8.34 0.82 -6.99
C VAL A 6 -8.09 0.03 -8.26
N GLU A 7 -7.57 0.71 -9.29
CA GLU A 7 -7.31 0.13 -10.60
C GLU A 7 -5.80 -0.10 -10.82
N VAL A 8 -5.47 -0.91 -11.82
CA VAL A 8 -4.08 -1.13 -12.21
C VAL A 8 -3.53 0.17 -12.83
N GLY A 9 -2.38 0.61 -12.33
CA GLY A 9 -1.76 1.90 -12.71
C GLY A 9 -1.94 3.00 -11.67
N ASP A 10 -2.87 2.84 -10.72
CA ASP A 10 -3.10 3.85 -9.68
C ASP A 10 -1.92 3.98 -8.73
N ARG A 11 -1.69 5.21 -8.28
CA ARG A 11 -0.77 5.52 -7.20
C ARG A 11 -1.50 5.42 -5.88
N VAL A 12 -1.01 4.55 -5.00
CA VAL A 12 -1.63 4.23 -3.71
C VAL A 12 -0.60 4.28 -2.59
N PHE A 13 -1.04 4.67 -1.40
CA PHE A 13 -0.28 4.53 -0.16
C PHE A 13 -0.59 3.20 0.51
N LEU A 14 0.45 2.56 1.06
CA LEU A 14 0.32 1.34 1.82
C LEU A 14 0.22 1.64 3.32
N HIS A 15 -0.85 1.20 3.96
CA HIS A 15 -0.94 1.11 5.40
C HIS A 15 -0.11 -0.08 5.90
N ASP A 16 1.01 0.20 6.54
CA ASP A 16 1.87 -0.79 7.16
C ASP A 16 2.03 -0.49 8.65
N PRO A 17 1.17 -1.06 9.53
CA PRO A 17 1.14 -0.77 10.96
C PRO A 17 2.34 -1.35 11.74
N ALA A 18 3.23 -2.08 11.05
CA ALA A 18 4.46 -2.58 11.63
C ALA A 18 5.38 -1.41 12.02
N ARG A 19 5.70 -1.32 13.32
CA ARG A 19 6.60 -0.31 13.87
C ARG A 19 8.03 -0.81 13.85
N LYS A 20 8.98 0.07 13.56
CA LYS A 20 10.40 -0.22 13.81
C LYS A 20 10.67 -0.18 15.32
N LYS A 21 11.46 -1.13 15.80
CA LYS A 21 11.89 -1.19 17.21
C LYS A 21 12.60 0.12 17.57
N GLY A 22 12.19 0.74 18.68
CA GLY A 22 12.74 2.04 19.15
C GLY A 22 11.98 3.28 18.68
N GLN A 23 10.95 3.15 17.84
CA GLN A 23 10.14 4.30 17.39
C GLN A 23 8.90 4.49 18.28
N THR A 24 8.71 5.70 18.81
CA THR A 24 7.57 6.05 19.68
C THR A 24 6.28 6.18 18.87
N LYS A 25 5.14 5.74 19.45
CA LYS A 25 3.79 5.76 18.83
C LYS A 25 3.42 7.09 18.17
N LYS A 26 3.82 8.22 18.77
CA LYS A 26 3.44 9.57 18.32
C LYS A 26 4.22 10.05 17.08
N LEU A 27 5.40 9.48 16.81
CA LEU A 27 6.28 9.87 15.71
C LEU A 27 6.34 8.80 14.60
N TYR A 28 5.36 7.91 14.59
CA TYR A 28 5.29 6.80 13.66
C TYR A 28 4.28 7.12 12.54
N LEU A 29 4.74 7.04 11.29
CA LEU A 29 3.91 7.17 10.10
C LEU A 29 3.49 5.77 9.62
N PRO A 30 2.21 5.38 9.77
CA PRO A 30 1.76 4.06 9.35
C PRO A 30 1.56 3.96 7.82
N TRP A 31 1.46 5.10 7.14
CA TRP A 31 1.34 5.16 5.68
C TRP A 31 2.72 5.23 5.06
N GLN A 32 3.06 4.20 4.29
CA GLN A 32 4.29 4.11 3.54
C GLN A 32 4.02 4.47 2.10
N GLY A 33 4.76 5.49 1.62
CA GLY A 33 5.17 5.75 0.24
C GLY A 33 4.13 5.69 -0.87
N PRO A 34 4.42 6.29 -2.03
CA PRO A 34 3.65 6.01 -3.23
C PRO A 34 4.06 4.65 -3.80
N TYR A 35 3.07 3.78 -3.96
CA TYR A 35 3.17 2.54 -4.69
C TYR A 35 2.30 2.61 -5.94
N ILE A 36 2.63 1.85 -6.97
CA ILE A 36 1.80 1.66 -8.15
C ILE A 36 1.17 0.28 -8.09
N VAL A 37 -0.13 0.21 -8.37
CA VAL A 37 -0.85 -1.05 -8.51
C VAL A 37 -0.44 -1.71 -9.82
N MET A 38 0.23 -2.85 -9.75
CA MET A 38 0.66 -3.60 -10.93
C MET A 38 -0.40 -4.57 -11.43
N THR A 39 -1.08 -5.26 -10.51
CA THR A 39 -1.99 -6.34 -10.87
C THR A 39 -3.03 -6.53 -9.78
N LYS A 40 -4.29 -6.69 -10.19
CA LYS A 40 -5.36 -7.18 -9.32
C LYS A 40 -5.32 -8.71 -9.37
N ILE A 41 -4.95 -9.36 -8.26
CA ILE A 41 -4.88 -10.83 -8.16
C ILE A 41 -6.28 -11.41 -7.92
N GLY A 42 -7.14 -10.65 -7.24
CA GLY A 42 -8.55 -10.97 -7.00
C GLY A 42 -9.29 -9.73 -6.51
N ASP A 43 -10.53 -9.87 -6.03
CA ASP A 43 -11.34 -8.70 -5.66
C ASP A 43 -10.76 -7.85 -4.53
N VAL A 44 -10.09 -8.50 -3.59
CA VAL A 44 -9.55 -7.85 -2.40
C VAL A 44 -8.02 -7.82 -2.34
N SER A 45 -7.33 -8.50 -3.26
CA SER A 45 -5.87 -8.70 -3.20
C SER A 45 -5.18 -8.07 -4.40
N TYR A 46 -4.25 -7.16 -4.13
CA TYR A 46 -3.56 -6.35 -5.13
C TYR A 46 -2.04 -6.53 -4.99
N ARG A 47 -1.36 -6.60 -6.13
CA ARG A 47 0.10 -6.53 -6.20
C ARG A 47 0.50 -5.08 -6.47
N ILE A 48 1.29 -4.53 -5.56
CA ILE A 48 1.80 -3.16 -5.64
C ILE A 48 3.32 -3.15 -5.77
N GLN A 49 3.86 -2.10 -6.36
CA GLN A 49 5.28 -1.89 -6.59
C GLN A 49 5.68 -0.49 -6.12
N ALA A 50 6.79 -0.37 -5.39
CA ALA A 50 7.27 0.94 -4.96
C ALA A 50 7.74 1.77 -6.15
N VAL A 51 7.36 3.05 -6.20
CA VAL A 51 7.76 3.96 -7.29
C VAL A 51 9.27 4.19 -7.31
N ASP A 52 9.88 4.32 -6.13
CA ASP A 52 11.32 4.54 -5.94
C ASP A 52 12.16 3.27 -6.17
N ASN A 53 11.58 2.10 -5.95
CA ASN A 53 12.30 0.84 -6.02
C ASN A 53 11.47 -0.27 -6.68
N PRO A 54 11.62 -0.47 -8.01
CA PRO A 54 10.88 -1.48 -8.76
C PRO A 54 11.05 -2.92 -8.27
N ARG A 55 12.12 -3.23 -7.52
CA ARG A 55 12.34 -4.57 -6.95
C ARG A 55 11.46 -4.83 -5.73
N LYS A 56 10.99 -3.78 -5.05
CA LYS A 56 10.09 -3.89 -3.90
C LYS A 56 8.65 -4.04 -4.39
N ARG A 57 8.20 -5.29 -4.45
CA ARG A 57 6.82 -5.67 -4.75
C ARG A 57 6.18 -6.27 -3.51
N LYS A 58 4.93 -5.93 -3.25
CA LYS A 58 4.15 -6.49 -2.14
C LYS A 58 2.77 -6.91 -2.65
N VAL A 59 2.24 -7.98 -2.07
CA VAL A 59 0.82 -8.34 -2.24
C VAL A 59 0.09 -7.92 -0.98
N VAL A 60 -0.96 -7.13 -1.13
CA VAL A 60 -1.67 -6.49 -0.01
C VAL A 60 -3.17 -6.52 -0.22
N HIS A 61 -3.89 -6.49 0.90
CA HIS A 61 -5.35 -6.42 0.91
C HIS A 61 -5.82 -4.99 0.62
N PHE A 62 -6.96 -4.84 -0.06
CA PHE A 62 -7.60 -3.58 -0.42
C PHE A 62 -7.70 -2.59 0.75
N ASN A 63 -8.17 -3.05 1.92
CA ASN A 63 -8.28 -2.24 3.15
C ASN A 63 -6.95 -1.61 3.65
N ARG A 64 -5.80 -2.03 3.12
CA ARG A 64 -4.48 -1.45 3.44
C ARG A 64 -4.02 -0.45 2.39
N LEU A 65 -4.80 -0.19 1.35
CA LEU A 65 -4.51 0.78 0.30
C LEU A 65 -5.33 2.04 0.52
N LYS A 66 -4.76 3.17 0.12
CA LYS A 66 -5.42 4.46 0.07
C LYS A 66 -4.94 5.21 -1.18
N LEU A 67 -5.85 5.82 -1.93
CA LEU A 67 -5.52 6.75 -3.02
C LEU A 67 -4.96 8.07 -2.49
#